data_AF-A0A7X7QNF6-F1
#
_entry.id   AF-A0A7X7QNF6-F1
#
_cell.length_a   1.000
_cell.length_b   1.000
_cell.length_c   1.000
_cell.angle_alpha   90.00
_cell.angle_beta   90.00
_cell.angle_gamma   90.00
#
_symmetry.space_group_name_H-M   'P 1'
#
loop_
_entity.id
_entity.type
_entity.pdbx_description
1 polymer ?
#
loop_
_entity_poly.entity_id
_entity_poly.type
_entity_poly.pdbx_seq_one_letter_code
_entity_poly.pdbx_strand_id
1 'polypeptide(L)'
;MNTQYLELRERFPEFIYRDFTVEAQDGGFVVRYHFVVPGLTEFRPSLYFPSQSWPLLNHPDSPMARRILFSIGMVELVSYWKIACPPRVVVEAAYLDEAQLAWWKQLYFGGLGEFFYRNEINPDRISFMELISTAEPAEIADQTFLAAETRLIPIGGGKDSIVTLEHLRPLHGQNLLFAINPTQASLDTMEIGGYGRDRRLLVSRTLDPEMLRLNREGYLNGHTPFSALLAFVSYFCAYLTGSTAVVLSNEASANAASVPGTEINHQYSKTSEFELAFQHYTKTY
;
A
#
# COMPACT_ATOMS: atom_id res chain seq x y z
N MET A 1 9.19 -18.93 21.46
CA MET A 1 8.63 -17.57 21.38
C MET A 1 9.82 -16.64 21.29
N ASN A 2 9.95 -15.86 20.22
CA ASN A 2 11.14 -15.05 19.96
C ASN A 2 11.37 -14.01 21.07
N THR A 3 12.50 -14.11 21.79
CA THR A 3 12.84 -13.23 22.92
C THR A 3 12.95 -11.77 22.51
N GLN A 4 13.61 -11.49 21.37
CA GLN A 4 13.77 -10.13 20.84
C GLN A 4 12.41 -9.48 20.53
N TYR A 5 11.46 -10.25 19.99
CA TYR A 5 10.09 -9.76 19.74
C TYR A 5 9.39 -9.32 21.03
N LEU A 6 9.52 -10.09 22.11
CA LEU A 6 8.91 -9.75 23.39
C LEU A 6 9.58 -8.51 24.02
N GLU A 7 10.91 -8.47 24.03
CA GLU A 7 11.70 -7.36 24.58
C GLU A 7 11.42 -6.04 23.84
N LEU A 8 11.36 -6.07 22.50
CA LEU A 8 11.07 -4.87 21.71
C LEU A 8 9.63 -4.37 21.95
N ARG A 9 8.66 -5.27 22.08
CA ARG A 9 7.26 -4.92 22.36
C ARG A 9 7.05 -4.34 23.75
N GLU A 10 7.78 -4.85 24.73
CA GLU A 10 7.76 -4.32 26.09
C GLU A 10 8.43 -2.94 26.13
N ARG A 11 9.58 -2.78 25.46
CA ARG A 11 10.33 -1.53 25.42
C ARG A 11 9.63 -0.43 24.62
N PHE A 12 8.95 -0.80 23.53
CA PHE A 12 8.27 0.11 22.62
C PHE A 12 6.80 -0.31 22.48
N PRO A 13 5.94 0.05 23.45
CA PRO A 13 4.58 -0.47 23.53
C PRO A 13 3.60 0.16 22.54
N GLU A 14 3.99 1.26 21.88
CA GLU A 14 3.10 2.05 21.03
C GLU A 14 3.72 2.39 19.67
N PHE A 15 2.89 2.38 18.63
CA PHE A 15 3.16 2.93 17.31
C PHE A 15 2.07 3.94 16.98
N ILE A 16 2.43 5.10 16.45
CA ILE A 16 1.48 6.17 16.14
C ILE A 16 1.56 6.52 14.65
N TYR A 17 0.43 6.46 13.96
CA TYR A 17 0.23 7.14 12.68
C TYR A 17 -0.27 8.56 12.95
N ARG A 18 0.66 9.51 12.95
CA ARG A 18 0.39 10.88 13.36
C ARG A 18 -0.42 11.64 12.32
N ASP A 19 0.16 11.79 11.14
CA ASP A 19 -0.44 12.53 10.03
C ASP A 19 0.24 12.19 8.70
N PHE A 20 -0.18 12.86 7.63
CA PHE A 20 0.54 12.91 6.37
C PHE A 20 0.35 14.28 5.70
N THR A 21 1.31 14.67 4.86
CA THR A 21 1.26 15.90 4.07
C THR A 21 1.18 15.60 2.59
N VAL A 22 0.55 16.50 1.83
CA VAL A 22 0.56 16.53 0.37
C VAL A 22 1.14 17.87 -0.05
N GLU A 23 2.31 17.85 -0.67
CA GLU A 23 3.07 19.06 -1.00
C GLU A 23 3.40 19.08 -2.49
N ALA A 24 3.17 20.24 -3.12
CA ALA A 24 3.63 20.45 -4.49
C ALA A 24 5.17 20.42 -4.54
N GLN A 25 5.71 19.80 -5.59
CA GLN A 25 7.15 19.73 -5.84
C GLN A 25 7.40 19.84 -7.35
N ASP A 26 8.60 20.24 -7.76
CA ASP A 26 8.96 20.33 -9.18
C ASP A 26 8.58 19.05 -9.95
N GLY A 27 7.71 19.19 -10.95
CA GLY A 27 7.26 18.07 -11.79
C GLY A 27 6.08 17.27 -11.24
N GLY A 28 5.53 17.60 -10.07
CA GLY A 28 4.38 16.91 -9.51
C GLY A 28 4.09 17.24 -8.05
N PHE A 29 3.91 16.20 -7.22
CA PHE A 29 3.69 16.36 -5.78
C PHE A 29 4.28 15.19 -4.99
N VAL A 30 4.55 15.43 -3.72
CA VAL A 30 5.03 14.44 -2.77
C VAL A 30 4.03 14.26 -1.65
N VAL A 31 3.80 13.02 -1.27
CA VAL A 31 3.06 12.63 -0.08
C VAL A 31 4.07 12.13 0.94
N ARG A 32 4.09 12.71 2.14
CA ARG A 32 4.95 12.24 3.23
C ARG A 32 4.09 11.79 4.40
N TYR A 33 4.34 10.59 4.90
CA TYR A 33 3.67 10.06 6.08
C TYR A 33 4.49 10.36 7.32
N HIS A 34 3.86 10.51 8.48
CA HIS A 34 4.54 10.66 9.75
C HIS A 34 4.16 9.54 10.71
N PHE A 35 5.15 8.69 10.99
CA PHE A 35 5.02 7.60 11.94
C PHE A 35 5.92 7.83 13.15
N VAL A 36 5.45 7.48 14.34
CA VAL A 36 6.21 7.66 15.59
C VAL A 36 6.19 6.36 16.39
N VAL A 37 7.35 5.95 16.87
CA VAL A 37 7.48 4.91 17.89
C VAL A 37 8.11 5.55 19.13
N PRO A 38 7.31 5.95 20.13
CA PRO A 38 7.82 6.64 21.31
C PRO A 38 8.97 5.88 21.97
N GLY A 39 10.05 6.60 22.27
CA GLY A 39 11.28 6.02 22.85
C GLY A 39 12.22 5.34 21.85
N LEU A 40 11.83 5.16 20.58
CA LEU A 40 12.66 4.61 19.52
C LEU A 40 13.08 5.68 18.49
N THR A 41 12.16 6.07 17.61
CA THR A 41 12.40 7.07 16.54
C THR A 41 11.09 7.47 15.85
N GLU A 42 11.20 8.36 14.87
CA GLU A 42 10.14 8.71 13.94
C GLU A 42 10.52 8.32 12.51
N PHE A 43 9.53 8.03 11.67
CA PHE A 43 9.72 7.69 10.26
C PHE A 43 8.90 8.63 9.38
N ARG A 44 9.50 9.03 8.25
CA ARG A 44 8.93 9.90 7.23
C ARG A 44 9.09 9.33 5.81
N PRO A 45 8.50 8.15 5.51
CA PRO A 45 8.47 7.67 4.14
C PRO A 45 7.69 8.61 3.23
N SER A 46 8.01 8.53 1.95
CA SER A 46 7.35 9.36 0.95
C SER A 46 7.03 8.64 -0.35
N LEU A 47 5.98 9.12 -1.01
CA LEU A 47 5.61 8.81 -2.37
C LEU A 47 5.70 10.08 -3.20
N TYR A 48 6.48 10.06 -4.27
CA TYR A 48 6.56 11.13 -5.24
C TYR A 48 5.80 10.74 -6.52
N PHE A 49 4.87 11.60 -6.90
CA PHE A 49 4.02 11.46 -8.08
C PHE A 49 4.45 12.53 -9.09
N PRO A 50 5.21 12.18 -10.16
CA PRO A 50 5.62 13.11 -11.21
C PRO A 50 4.45 13.43 -12.14
N SER A 51 3.42 14.07 -11.59
CA SER A 51 2.10 14.19 -12.19
C SER A 51 1.96 15.32 -13.21
N GLN A 52 3.01 16.13 -13.44
CA GLN A 52 2.95 17.28 -14.35
C GLN A 52 2.58 16.88 -15.78
N SER A 53 3.00 15.69 -16.24
CA SER A 53 2.70 15.19 -17.58
C SER A 53 1.52 14.20 -17.61
N TRP A 54 0.81 14.01 -16.51
CA TRP A 54 -0.28 13.04 -16.42
C TRP A 54 -1.62 13.67 -16.84
N PRO A 55 -2.56 12.88 -17.39
CA PRO A 55 -3.91 13.37 -17.70
C PRO A 55 -4.76 13.45 -16.43
N LEU A 56 -4.44 14.39 -15.54
CA LEU A 56 -5.16 14.57 -14.27
C LEU A 56 -6.57 15.10 -14.52
N LEU A 57 -7.57 14.37 -14.02
CA LEU A 57 -8.97 14.78 -13.98
C LEU A 57 -9.42 15.13 -12.57
N ASN A 58 -8.86 14.49 -11.55
CA ASN A 58 -9.23 14.72 -10.15
C ASN A 58 -8.06 15.33 -9.37
N HIS A 59 -8.37 16.23 -8.44
CA HIS A 59 -7.36 16.98 -7.69
C HIS A 59 -6.63 16.08 -6.67
N PRO A 60 -5.29 16.13 -6.58
CA PRO A 60 -4.50 15.24 -5.70
C PRO A 60 -4.66 15.51 -4.21
N ASP A 61 -5.24 16.66 -3.84
CA ASP A 61 -5.51 17.04 -2.45
C ASP A 61 -7.00 17.23 -2.15
N SER A 62 -7.88 16.66 -2.97
CA SER A 62 -9.32 16.67 -2.70
C SER A 62 -9.68 15.84 -1.45
N PRO A 63 -10.89 16.01 -0.88
CA PRO A 63 -11.35 15.16 0.23
C PRO A 63 -11.25 13.67 -0.08
N MET A 64 -11.69 13.23 -1.27
CA MET A 64 -11.58 11.83 -1.68
C MET A 64 -10.12 11.40 -1.84
N ALA A 65 -9.28 12.22 -2.49
CA ALA A 65 -7.85 11.94 -2.62
C ALA A 65 -7.18 11.72 -1.26
N ARG A 66 -7.46 12.59 -0.28
CA ARG A 66 -6.92 12.47 1.09
C ARG A 66 -7.35 11.18 1.79
N ARG A 67 -8.57 10.67 1.56
CA ARG A 67 -9.00 9.36 2.12
C ARG A 67 -8.19 8.20 1.54
N ILE A 68 -7.97 8.23 0.23
CA ILE A 68 -7.16 7.21 -0.44
C ILE A 68 -5.71 7.29 0.04
N LEU A 69 -5.13 8.50 0.12
CA LEU A 69 -3.77 8.73 0.61
C LEU A 69 -3.60 8.31 2.07
N PHE A 70 -4.59 8.57 2.92
CA PHE A 70 -4.63 8.06 4.29
C PHE A 70 -4.55 6.53 4.31
N SER A 71 -5.35 5.86 3.46
CA SER A 71 -5.36 4.40 3.36
C SER A 71 -4.04 3.84 2.84
N ILE A 72 -3.35 4.53 1.94
CA ILE A 72 -1.97 4.19 1.55
C ILE A 72 -1.04 4.28 2.77
N GLY A 73 -1.20 5.30 3.62
CA GLY A 73 -0.44 5.42 4.87
C GLY A 73 -0.69 4.27 5.84
N MET A 74 -1.92 3.78 5.93
CA MET A 74 -2.26 2.56 6.70
C MET A 74 -1.53 1.32 6.16
N VAL A 75 -1.31 1.20 4.85
CA VAL A 75 -0.48 0.12 4.29
C VAL A 75 1.01 0.34 4.57
N GLU A 76 1.50 1.56 4.40
CA GLU A 76 2.91 1.92 4.65
C GLU A 76 3.30 1.64 6.11
N LEU A 77 2.42 1.98 7.05
CA LEU A 77 2.61 1.84 8.50
C LEU A 77 3.16 0.47 8.88
N VAL A 78 2.63 -0.61 8.32
CA VAL A 78 3.01 -1.98 8.71
C VAL A 78 4.49 -2.27 8.42
N SER A 79 5.07 -1.58 7.43
CA SER A 79 6.49 -1.68 7.09
C SER A 79 7.40 -1.12 8.18
N TYR A 80 6.89 -0.20 9.00
CA TYR A 80 7.60 0.44 10.10
C TYR A 80 7.22 -0.17 11.44
N TRP A 81 5.95 -0.57 11.61
CA TRP A 81 5.49 -1.27 12.82
C TRP A 81 6.31 -2.53 13.10
N LYS A 82 6.66 -3.29 12.06
CA LYS A 82 7.38 -4.57 12.20
C LYS A 82 8.75 -4.45 12.89
N ILE A 83 9.34 -3.25 12.91
CA ILE A 83 10.67 -2.99 13.48
C ILE A 83 10.72 -3.37 14.96
N ALA A 84 9.65 -3.04 15.70
CA ALA A 84 9.53 -3.31 17.14
C ALA A 84 8.23 -4.06 17.51
N CYS A 85 7.35 -4.27 16.53
CA CYS A 85 6.03 -4.86 16.67
C CYS A 85 5.16 -4.30 17.81
N PRO A 86 5.06 -2.99 18.09
CA PRO A 86 4.30 -2.50 19.24
C PRO A 86 2.89 -3.11 19.39
N PRO A 87 2.47 -3.52 20.61
CA PRO A 87 1.14 -4.10 20.82
C PRO A 87 0.01 -3.12 20.51
N ARG A 88 0.23 -1.81 20.65
CA ARG A 88 -0.77 -0.76 20.40
C ARG A 88 -0.39 0.06 19.17
N VAL A 89 -1.33 0.22 18.25
CA VAL A 89 -1.22 1.11 17.10
C VAL A 89 -2.31 2.17 17.21
N VAL A 90 -1.89 3.42 17.35
CA VAL A 90 -2.76 4.59 17.45
C VAL A 90 -2.79 5.30 16.10
N VAL A 91 -3.99 5.56 15.59
CA VAL A 91 -4.22 6.26 14.32
C VAL A 91 -4.83 7.62 14.63
N GLU A 92 -3.99 8.65 14.55
CA GLU A 92 -4.36 10.06 14.72
C GLU A 92 -4.68 10.72 13.36
N ALA A 93 -4.15 10.17 12.27
CA ALA A 93 -4.19 10.79 10.95
C ALA A 93 -5.60 10.91 10.31
N ALA A 94 -6.52 10.01 10.65
CA ALA A 94 -7.94 10.09 10.27
C ALA A 94 -8.79 9.13 11.12
N TYR A 95 -10.10 9.39 11.16
CA TYR A 95 -11.05 8.53 11.86
C TYR A 95 -11.25 7.20 11.12
N LEU A 96 -11.27 6.11 11.88
CA LEU A 96 -11.66 4.77 11.43
C LEU A 96 -12.83 4.28 12.27
N ASP A 97 -13.87 3.78 11.62
CA ASP A 97 -14.93 3.05 12.30
C ASP A 97 -14.52 1.61 12.66
N GLU A 98 -15.34 0.90 13.43
CA GLU A 98 -15.07 -0.48 13.86
C GLU A 98 -14.87 -1.46 12.69
N ALA A 99 -15.59 -1.26 11.58
CA ALA A 99 -15.50 -2.12 10.41
C ALA A 99 -14.19 -1.89 9.65
N GLN A 100 -13.72 -0.64 9.53
CA GLN A 100 -12.42 -0.32 8.97
C GLN A 100 -11.29 -0.85 9.87
N LEU A 101 -11.41 -0.72 11.20
CA LEU A 101 -10.43 -1.26 12.15
C LEU A 101 -10.31 -2.78 12.00
N ALA A 102 -11.43 -3.50 11.91
CA ALA A 102 -11.45 -4.94 11.68
C ALA A 102 -10.82 -5.32 10.33
N TRP A 103 -11.13 -4.57 9.27
CA TRP A 103 -10.59 -4.78 7.93
C TRP A 103 -9.07 -4.63 7.89
N TRP A 104 -8.53 -3.55 8.48
CA TRP A 104 -7.09 -3.32 8.56
C TRP A 104 -6.38 -4.39 9.38
N LYS A 105 -6.94 -4.80 10.52
CA LYS A 105 -6.38 -5.91 11.31
C LYS A 105 -6.31 -7.22 10.53
N GLN A 106 -7.33 -7.54 9.73
CA GLN A 106 -7.33 -8.72 8.86
C GLN A 106 -6.23 -8.64 7.80
N LEU A 107 -6.11 -7.49 7.12
CA LEU A 107 -5.05 -7.27 6.13
C LEU A 107 -3.66 -7.40 6.75
N TYR A 108 -3.42 -6.82 7.92
CA TYR A 108 -2.13 -6.89 8.60
C TYR A 108 -1.79 -8.32 9.00
N PHE A 109 -2.72 -9.04 9.62
CA PHE A 109 -2.46 -10.42 10.04
C PHE A 109 -2.14 -11.32 8.84
N GLY A 110 -2.93 -11.25 7.76
CA GLY A 110 -2.68 -12.03 6.54
C GLY A 110 -1.40 -11.61 5.82
N GLY A 111 -1.12 -10.31 5.74
CA GLY A 111 0.05 -9.75 5.06
C GLY A 111 1.38 -9.95 5.79
N LEU A 112 1.34 -10.21 7.10
CA LEU A 112 2.53 -10.42 7.93
C LEU A 112 2.87 -11.90 8.16
N GLY A 113 2.15 -12.83 7.53
CA GLY A 113 2.37 -14.27 7.74
C GLY A 113 3.82 -14.72 7.54
N GLU A 114 4.49 -14.29 6.45
CA GLU A 114 5.91 -14.61 6.24
C GLU A 114 6.83 -13.90 7.24
N PHE A 115 6.52 -12.66 7.62
CA PHE A 115 7.26 -11.95 8.65
C PHE A 115 7.23 -12.71 9.98
N PHE A 116 6.05 -13.16 10.42
CA PHE A 116 5.91 -13.95 11.64
C PHE A 116 6.68 -15.27 11.54
N TYR A 117 6.56 -15.97 10.42
CA TYR A 117 7.28 -17.22 10.18
C TYR A 117 8.81 -17.06 10.27
N ARG A 118 9.38 -16.11 9.52
CA ARG A 118 10.83 -15.87 9.46
C ARG A 118 11.42 -15.42 10.79
N ASN A 119 10.62 -14.79 11.64
CA ASN A 119 11.04 -14.33 12.95
C ASN A 119 10.61 -15.28 14.07
N GLU A 120 10.09 -16.47 13.78
CA GLU A 120 9.64 -17.46 14.79
C GLU A 120 8.62 -16.88 15.80
N ILE A 121 7.76 -15.98 15.30
CA ILE A 121 6.67 -15.38 16.05
C ILE A 121 5.41 -16.21 15.79
N ASN A 122 4.72 -16.61 16.84
CA ASN A 122 3.42 -17.28 16.75
C ASN A 122 2.35 -16.36 17.36
N PRO A 123 1.84 -15.37 16.59
CA PRO A 123 0.90 -14.40 17.10
C PRO A 123 -0.52 -14.96 17.12
N ASP A 124 -1.31 -14.51 18.09
CA ASP A 124 -2.75 -14.73 18.08
C ASP A 124 -3.45 -13.66 17.22
N ARG A 125 -4.37 -14.10 16.34
CA ARG A 125 -5.05 -13.24 15.36
C ARG A 125 -5.81 -12.09 15.99
N ILE A 126 -6.31 -12.26 17.21
CA ILE A 126 -7.11 -11.24 17.90
C ILE A 126 -6.20 -10.25 18.62
N SER A 127 -5.18 -10.75 19.32
CA SER A 127 -4.37 -9.99 20.29
C SER A 127 -2.98 -9.57 19.80
N PHE A 128 -2.55 -9.94 18.58
CA PHE A 128 -1.24 -9.52 18.05
C PHE A 128 -1.07 -7.99 18.00
N MET A 129 -2.16 -7.27 17.83
CA MET A 129 -2.22 -5.82 17.72
C MET A 129 -3.58 -5.28 18.16
N GLU A 130 -3.58 -4.26 19.00
CA GLU A 130 -4.69 -3.37 19.26
C GLU A 130 -4.58 -2.16 18.32
N LEU A 131 -5.60 -1.93 17.48
CA LEU A 131 -5.65 -0.79 16.56
C LEU A 131 -6.70 0.20 17.06
N ILE A 132 -6.30 1.44 17.26
CA ILE A 132 -7.08 2.47 17.96
C ILE A 132 -7.17 3.70 17.06
N SER A 133 -8.39 4.17 16.78
CA SER A 133 -8.62 5.46 16.12
C SER A 133 -8.88 6.53 17.17
N THR A 134 -8.17 7.66 17.10
CA THR A 134 -8.33 8.77 18.05
C THR A 134 -8.76 10.08 17.40
N ALA A 135 -8.78 10.14 16.06
CA ALA A 135 -9.37 11.27 15.34
C ALA A 135 -10.90 11.26 15.50
N GLU A 136 -11.52 12.43 15.40
CA GLU A 136 -12.97 12.55 15.43
C GLU A 136 -13.59 12.27 14.05
N PRO A 137 -14.81 11.71 13.99
CA PRO A 137 -15.56 11.61 12.75
C PRO A 137 -15.72 12.99 12.10
N ALA A 138 -15.42 13.08 10.81
CA ALA A 138 -15.63 14.29 10.03
C ALA A 138 -16.69 14.05 8.95
N GLU A 139 -17.57 15.01 8.74
CA GLU A 139 -18.44 15.01 7.56
C GLU A 139 -17.59 15.22 6.31
N ILE A 140 -17.89 14.41 5.30
CA ILE A 140 -17.14 14.40 4.05
C ILE A 140 -18.06 14.94 2.99
N ALA A 141 -17.63 16.04 2.37
CA ALA A 141 -18.34 16.61 1.25
C ALA A 141 -18.40 15.59 0.12
N ASP A 142 -19.61 15.36 -0.39
CA ASP A 142 -19.80 14.55 -1.57
C ASP A 142 -19.03 15.19 -2.73
N GLN A 143 -18.22 14.38 -3.41
CA GLN A 143 -17.35 14.86 -4.47
C GLN A 143 -17.62 14.07 -5.74
N THR A 144 -17.98 14.79 -6.80
CA THR A 144 -18.13 14.18 -8.12
C THR A 144 -16.78 13.66 -8.62
N PHE A 145 -16.71 12.35 -8.83
CA PHE A 145 -15.59 11.71 -9.50
C PHE A 145 -15.65 12.01 -11.01
N LEU A 146 -14.61 12.63 -11.55
CA LEU A 146 -14.47 12.84 -12.98
C LEU A 146 -13.85 11.60 -13.61
N ALA A 147 -14.66 10.85 -14.35
CA ALA A 147 -14.27 9.61 -14.99
C ALA A 147 -13.76 9.84 -16.43
N ALA A 148 -12.78 9.02 -16.81
CA ALA A 148 -12.34 8.78 -18.17
C ALA A 148 -12.60 7.31 -18.52
N GLU A 149 -12.86 7.02 -19.79
CA GLU A 149 -12.94 5.64 -20.30
C GLU A 149 -11.54 5.01 -20.45
N THR A 150 -10.70 5.16 -19.42
CA THR A 150 -9.35 4.59 -19.36
C THR A 150 -9.23 3.52 -18.29
N ARG A 151 -8.27 2.62 -18.49
CA ARG A 151 -7.92 1.56 -17.56
C ARG A 151 -6.47 1.74 -17.15
N LEU A 152 -6.19 1.56 -15.86
CA LEU A 152 -4.85 1.58 -15.33
C LEU A 152 -4.33 0.15 -15.20
N ILE A 153 -3.18 -0.15 -15.79
CA ILE A 153 -2.57 -1.49 -15.79
C ILE A 153 -1.25 -1.41 -15.01
N PRO A 154 -1.17 -1.99 -13.80
CA PRO A 154 0.09 -2.11 -13.07
C PRO A 154 1.07 -3.04 -13.78
N ILE A 155 2.32 -2.62 -13.93
CA ILE A 155 3.38 -3.37 -14.62
C ILE A 155 4.54 -3.67 -13.66
N GLY A 156 4.71 -4.96 -13.35
CA GLY A 156 5.77 -5.46 -12.48
C GLY A 156 7.04 -5.89 -13.21
N GLY A 157 7.03 -5.97 -14.55
CA GLY A 157 8.14 -6.49 -15.36
C GLY A 157 8.22 -8.02 -15.43
N GLY A 158 7.27 -8.73 -14.83
CA GLY A 158 7.11 -10.18 -14.95
C GLY A 158 6.25 -10.57 -16.15
N LYS A 159 6.24 -11.87 -16.47
CA LYS A 159 5.48 -12.45 -17.59
C LYS A 159 3.97 -12.12 -17.53
N ASP A 160 3.40 -12.00 -16.33
CA ASP A 160 1.97 -11.80 -16.14
C ASP A 160 1.52 -10.43 -16.68
N SER A 161 2.35 -9.40 -16.51
CA SER A 161 2.12 -8.08 -17.09
C SER A 161 2.10 -8.13 -18.62
N ILE A 162 2.99 -8.92 -19.24
CA ILE A 162 3.02 -9.10 -20.70
C ILE A 162 1.72 -9.74 -21.19
N VAL A 163 1.27 -10.80 -20.51
CA VAL A 163 0.00 -11.48 -20.86
C VAL A 163 -1.18 -10.51 -20.80
N THR A 164 -1.27 -9.68 -19.76
CA THR A 164 -2.32 -8.67 -19.64
C THR A 164 -2.25 -7.61 -20.74
N LEU A 165 -1.05 -7.12 -21.08
CA LEU A 165 -0.87 -6.17 -22.17
C LEU A 165 -1.30 -6.75 -23.52
N GLU A 166 -0.95 -8.00 -23.82
CA GLU A 166 -1.35 -8.67 -25.06
C GLU A 166 -2.88 -8.87 -25.13
N HIS A 167 -3.52 -9.28 -24.03
CA HIS A 167 -4.98 -9.41 -23.98
C HIS A 167 -5.71 -8.08 -24.15
N LEU A 168 -5.14 -6.99 -23.62
CA LEU A 168 -5.72 -5.65 -23.69
C LEU A 168 -5.23 -4.82 -24.88
N ARG A 169 -4.48 -5.42 -25.81
CA ARG A 169 -3.97 -4.75 -27.01
C ARG A 169 -5.07 -4.10 -27.88
N PRO A 170 -6.27 -4.69 -28.07
CA PRO A 170 -7.37 -4.02 -28.77
C PRO A 170 -7.81 -2.69 -28.13
N LEU A 171 -7.51 -2.51 -26.84
CA LEU A 171 -7.87 -1.33 -26.04
C LEU A 171 -6.67 -0.41 -25.78
N HIS A 172 -5.56 -0.56 -26.50
CA HIS A 172 -4.32 0.19 -26.28
C HIS A 172 -4.52 1.70 -26.11
N GLY A 173 -5.38 2.31 -26.93
CA GLY A 173 -5.70 3.76 -26.87
C GLY A 173 -6.39 4.21 -25.57
N GLN A 174 -6.96 3.29 -24.81
CA GLN A 174 -7.67 3.51 -23.55
C GLN A 174 -6.90 3.00 -22.33
N ASN A 175 -5.64 2.59 -22.49
CA ASN A 175 -4.85 2.04 -21.41
C ASN A 175 -3.79 3.06 -20.96
N LEU A 176 -3.61 3.15 -19.65
CA LEU A 176 -2.52 3.81 -18.95
C LEU A 176 -1.74 2.72 -18.20
N LEU A 177 -0.41 2.82 -18.21
CA LEU A 177 0.45 1.89 -17.49
C LEU A 177 0.94 2.52 -16.19
N PHE A 178 1.08 1.73 -15.14
CA PHE A 178 1.47 2.20 -13.82
C PHE A 178 2.58 1.32 -13.23
N ALA A 179 3.52 1.94 -12.51
CA ALA A 179 4.49 1.20 -11.71
C ALA A 179 4.99 2.04 -10.52
N ILE A 180 5.33 1.36 -9.42
CA ILE A 180 6.03 1.95 -8.28
C ILE A 180 7.49 1.49 -8.35
N ASN A 181 8.44 2.43 -8.33
CA ASN A 181 9.88 2.16 -8.44
C ASN A 181 10.18 1.14 -9.56
N PRO A 182 9.81 1.43 -10.82
CA PRO A 182 9.93 0.47 -11.91
C PRO A 182 11.37 -0.01 -12.09
N THR A 183 11.53 -1.31 -12.33
CA THR A 183 12.80 -1.89 -12.77
C THR A 183 12.99 -1.62 -14.27
N GLN A 184 14.21 -1.86 -14.79
CA GLN A 184 14.43 -1.80 -16.24
C GLN A 184 13.50 -2.75 -17.00
N ALA A 185 13.27 -3.96 -16.49
CA ALA A 185 12.33 -4.91 -17.10
C ALA A 185 10.89 -4.38 -17.15
N SER A 186 10.44 -3.65 -16.11
CA SER A 186 9.16 -2.97 -16.12
C SER A 186 9.11 -1.90 -17.22
N LEU A 187 10.16 -1.08 -17.35
CA LEU A 187 10.24 -0.01 -18.34
C LEU A 187 10.27 -0.56 -19.77
N ASP A 188 11.08 -1.60 -20.01
CA ASP A 188 11.19 -2.27 -21.30
C ASP A 188 9.84 -2.90 -21.70
N THR A 189 9.14 -3.52 -20.75
CA THR A 189 7.80 -4.08 -20.99
C THR A 189 6.81 -2.99 -21.44
N MET A 190 6.82 -1.83 -20.79
CA MET A 190 5.96 -0.69 -21.18
C MET A 190 6.31 -0.16 -22.56
N GLU A 191 7.60 -0.11 -22.90
CA GLU A 191 8.10 0.39 -24.19
C GLU A 191 7.80 -0.55 -25.34
N ILE A 192 8.14 -1.83 -25.18
CA ILE A 192 7.83 -2.89 -26.15
C ILE A 192 6.32 -2.99 -26.36
N GLY A 193 5.52 -2.79 -25.29
CA GLY A 193 4.07 -2.74 -25.36
C GLY A 193 3.49 -1.55 -26.13
N GLY A 194 4.32 -0.58 -26.55
CA GLY A 194 3.91 0.55 -27.39
C GLY A 194 3.42 1.79 -26.63
N TYR A 195 3.61 1.85 -25.32
CA TYR A 195 3.10 2.96 -24.49
C TYR A 195 4.13 4.07 -24.35
N GLY A 196 3.81 5.30 -24.79
CA GLY A 196 4.67 6.48 -24.62
C GLY A 196 4.81 6.95 -23.17
N ARG A 197 5.72 7.90 -22.89
CA ARG A 197 5.94 8.44 -21.53
C ARG A 197 4.68 9.12 -20.96
N ASP A 198 3.86 9.71 -21.82
CA ASP A 198 2.56 10.33 -21.52
C ASP A 198 1.48 9.33 -21.06
N ARG A 199 1.72 8.02 -21.26
CA ARG A 199 0.83 6.93 -20.84
C ARG A 199 1.41 6.07 -19.72
N ARG A 200 2.52 6.49 -19.11
CA ARG A 200 3.22 5.76 -18.03
C ARG A 200 3.20 6.58 -16.75
N LEU A 201 2.48 6.11 -15.75
CA LEU A 201 2.37 6.71 -14.41
C LEU A 201 3.40 6.03 -13.51
N LEU A 202 4.59 6.62 -13.44
CA LEU A 202 5.71 6.08 -12.67
C LEU A 202 5.79 6.79 -11.33
N VAL A 203 5.49 6.08 -10.24
CA VAL A 203 5.56 6.61 -8.88
C VAL A 203 6.88 6.21 -8.24
N SER A 204 7.50 7.14 -7.51
CA SER A 204 8.67 6.84 -6.69
C SER A 204 8.28 6.66 -5.23
N ARG A 205 8.65 5.53 -4.63
CA ARG A 205 8.50 5.27 -3.20
C ARG A 205 9.85 5.32 -2.53
N THR A 206 9.98 6.16 -1.52
CA THR A 206 11.19 6.30 -0.71
C THR A 206 10.91 5.81 0.70
N LEU A 207 11.68 4.79 1.10
CA LEU A 207 11.68 4.28 2.46
C LEU A 207 12.47 5.20 3.37
N ASP A 208 12.06 5.31 4.63
CA ASP A 208 12.77 6.15 5.59
C ASP A 208 14.18 5.60 5.93
N PRO A 209 15.24 6.42 5.91
CA PRO A 209 16.60 6.00 6.26
C PRO A 209 16.75 5.40 7.67
N GLU A 210 15.96 5.84 8.65
CA GLU A 210 15.98 5.30 10.02
C GLU A 210 15.53 3.85 10.05
N MET A 211 14.53 3.47 9.25
CA MET A 211 14.13 2.07 9.13
C MET A 211 15.27 1.22 8.57
N LEU A 212 16.02 1.74 7.58
CA LEU A 212 17.19 1.05 7.03
C LEU A 212 18.33 0.96 8.06
N ARG A 213 18.51 1.98 8.91
CA ARG A 213 19.47 1.96 10.01
C ARG A 213 19.12 0.88 11.04
N LEU A 214 17.87 0.86 11.50
CA LEU A 214 17.39 -0.12 12.49
C LEU A 214 17.49 -1.57 11.97
N ASN A 215 17.19 -1.79 10.69
CA ASN A 215 17.42 -3.10 10.07
C ASN A 215 18.90 -3.53 10.11
N ARG A 216 19.84 -2.59 9.89
CA ARG A 216 21.29 -2.88 10.01
C ARG A 216 21.72 -3.14 11.46
N GLU A 217 21.00 -2.59 12.43
CA GLU A 217 21.21 -2.82 13.87
C GLU A 217 20.57 -4.13 14.36
N GLY A 218 19.92 -4.88 13.48
CA GLY A 218 19.37 -6.20 13.79
C GLY A 218 17.97 -6.15 14.39
N TYR A 219 17.23 -5.04 14.28
CA TYR A 219 15.80 -5.02 14.58
C TYR A 219 15.02 -5.98 13.66
N LEU A 220 13.79 -6.31 14.06
CA LEU A 220 12.95 -7.25 13.33
C LEU A 220 12.70 -6.76 11.89
N ASN A 221 12.88 -7.67 10.94
CA ASN A 221 12.68 -7.40 9.53
C ASN A 221 12.04 -8.61 8.82
N GLY A 222 11.44 -8.38 7.67
CA GLY A 222 10.78 -9.41 6.89
C GLY A 222 9.80 -8.83 5.87
N HIS A 223 9.06 -9.71 5.22
CA HIS A 223 8.12 -9.32 4.19
C HIS A 223 6.94 -8.51 4.74
N THR A 224 6.43 -7.62 3.90
CA THR A 224 5.26 -6.77 4.14
C THR A 224 4.40 -6.82 2.88
N PRO A 225 3.07 -6.66 2.97
CA PRO A 225 2.16 -6.86 1.84
C PRO A 225 2.31 -5.78 0.74
N PHE A 226 3.37 -5.90 -0.08
CA PHE A 226 3.67 -4.93 -1.14
C PHE A 226 2.56 -4.87 -2.20
N SER A 227 1.86 -5.99 -2.47
CA SER A 227 0.73 -5.97 -3.41
C SER A 227 -0.46 -5.18 -2.87
N ALA A 228 -0.64 -5.08 -1.55
CA ALA A 228 -1.64 -4.18 -0.98
C ALA A 228 -1.25 -2.72 -1.23
N LEU A 229 0.03 -2.37 -1.09
CA LEU A 229 0.52 -1.03 -1.41
C LEU A 229 0.31 -0.72 -2.90
N LEU A 230 0.64 -1.67 -3.78
CA LEU A 230 0.42 -1.54 -5.21
C LEU A 230 -1.07 -1.32 -5.52
N ALA A 231 -1.98 -2.03 -4.86
CA ALA A 231 -3.42 -1.88 -5.03
C ALA A 231 -3.92 -0.48 -4.64
N PHE A 232 -3.54 0.02 -3.46
CA PHE A 232 -3.97 1.36 -3.02
C PHE A 232 -3.33 2.50 -3.82
N VAL A 233 -2.05 2.41 -4.17
CA VAL A 233 -1.38 3.45 -4.97
C VAL A 233 -1.88 3.44 -6.42
N SER A 234 -2.16 2.26 -7.01
CA SER A 234 -2.80 2.20 -8.33
C SER A 234 -4.23 2.73 -8.29
N TYR A 235 -4.99 2.46 -7.23
CA TYR A 235 -6.32 3.03 -7.04
C TYR A 235 -6.27 4.56 -6.93
N PHE A 236 -5.29 5.11 -6.21
CA PHE A 236 -5.07 6.56 -6.17
C PHE A 236 -4.71 7.13 -7.55
N CYS A 237 -3.80 6.49 -8.28
CA CYS A 237 -3.45 6.93 -9.63
C CYS A 237 -4.65 6.86 -10.59
N ALA A 238 -5.48 5.81 -10.47
CA ALA A 238 -6.72 5.68 -11.24
C ALA A 238 -7.71 6.79 -10.89
N TYR A 239 -7.85 7.14 -9.60
CA TYR A 239 -8.63 8.30 -9.19
C TYR A 239 -8.11 9.57 -9.86
N LEU A 240 -6.80 9.85 -9.78
CA LEU A 240 -6.20 11.05 -10.37
C LEU A 240 -6.49 11.18 -11.87
N THR A 241 -6.37 10.09 -12.63
CA THR A 241 -6.58 10.10 -14.09
C THR A 241 -8.02 9.83 -14.52
N GLY A 242 -8.93 9.65 -13.56
CA GLY A 242 -10.32 9.27 -13.82
C GLY A 242 -10.48 7.85 -14.37
N SER A 243 -9.47 7.00 -14.30
CA SER A 243 -9.56 5.62 -14.81
C SER A 243 -10.63 4.83 -14.08
N THR A 244 -11.49 4.14 -14.84
CA THR A 244 -12.66 3.42 -14.32
C THR A 244 -12.36 1.98 -13.91
N ALA A 245 -11.15 1.49 -14.22
CA ALA A 245 -10.69 0.18 -13.77
C ALA A 245 -9.18 0.18 -13.52
N VAL A 246 -8.78 -0.61 -12.52
CA VAL A 246 -7.40 -1.08 -12.35
C VAL A 246 -7.35 -2.55 -12.76
N VAL A 247 -6.51 -2.91 -13.74
CA VAL A 247 -6.39 -4.29 -14.22
C VAL A 247 -5.06 -4.87 -13.74
N LEU A 248 -5.12 -5.57 -12.61
CA LEU A 248 -3.97 -6.24 -12.01
C LEU A 248 -3.88 -7.70 -12.47
N SER A 249 -2.69 -8.13 -12.87
CA SER A 249 -2.42 -9.53 -13.22
C SER A 249 -2.14 -10.34 -11.95
N ASN A 250 -3.12 -11.12 -11.48
CA ASN A 250 -2.94 -12.05 -10.37
C ASN A 250 -3.05 -13.51 -10.85
N GLU A 251 -2.15 -14.36 -10.37
CA GLU A 251 -2.19 -15.79 -10.64
C GLU A 251 -3.15 -16.51 -9.68
N ALA A 252 -3.90 -17.51 -10.16
CA ALA A 252 -4.73 -18.34 -9.29
C ALA A 252 -3.93 -19.07 -8.20
N SER A 253 -2.64 -19.32 -8.45
CA SER A 253 -1.66 -19.91 -7.52
C SER A 253 -1.46 -19.06 -6.26
N ALA A 254 -1.75 -17.75 -6.32
CA ALA A 254 -1.65 -16.85 -5.17
C ALA A 254 -2.62 -17.18 -4.04
N ASN A 255 -3.65 -18.01 -4.29
CA ASN A 255 -4.56 -18.50 -3.26
C ASN A 255 -4.00 -19.68 -2.44
N ALA A 256 -2.88 -20.27 -2.86
CA ALA A 256 -2.27 -21.39 -2.14
C ALA A 256 -1.40 -20.91 -0.98
N ALA A 257 -1.41 -21.66 0.12
CA ALA A 257 -0.47 -21.44 1.22
C ALA A 257 0.98 -21.58 0.72
N SER A 258 1.83 -20.63 1.12
CA SER A 258 3.26 -20.63 0.78
C SER A 258 4.05 -21.60 1.66
N VAL A 259 3.55 -21.93 2.86
CA VAL A 259 4.12 -22.96 3.73
C VAL A 259 3.14 -24.14 3.80
N PRO A 260 3.50 -25.33 3.26
CA PRO A 260 2.63 -26.49 3.23
C PRO A 260 2.09 -26.86 4.62
N GLY A 261 0.78 -27.12 4.72
CA GLY A 261 0.12 -27.50 5.98
C GLY A 261 -0.17 -26.33 6.92
N THR A 262 -0.02 -25.08 6.48
CA THR A 262 -0.37 -23.87 7.25
C THR A 262 -1.28 -22.95 6.44
N GLU A 263 -1.82 -21.90 7.07
CA GLU A 263 -2.53 -20.81 6.38
C GLU A 263 -1.59 -19.69 5.90
N ILE A 264 -0.27 -19.84 6.08
CA ILE A 264 0.70 -18.78 5.79
C ILE A 264 0.84 -18.61 4.28
N ASN A 265 0.46 -17.42 3.80
CA ASN A 265 0.52 -17.07 2.39
C ASN A 265 1.29 -15.76 2.18
N HIS A 266 2.51 -15.87 1.63
CA HIS A 266 3.34 -14.72 1.24
C HIS A 266 2.67 -13.84 0.17
N GLN A 267 1.68 -14.36 -0.53
CA GLN A 267 0.92 -13.67 -1.56
C GLN A 267 -0.52 -13.37 -1.13
N TYR A 268 -0.82 -13.27 0.17
CA TYR A 268 -2.18 -12.98 0.66
C TYR A 268 -2.82 -11.78 -0.06
N SER A 269 -2.07 -10.69 -0.25
CA SER A 269 -2.54 -9.48 -0.95
C SER A 269 -2.69 -9.64 -2.49
N LYS A 270 -2.69 -10.87 -3.00
CA LYS A 270 -3.01 -11.25 -4.38
C LYS A 270 -4.10 -12.33 -4.44
N THR A 271 -4.68 -12.69 -3.30
CA THR A 271 -5.77 -13.66 -3.21
C THR A 271 -7.09 -13.05 -3.67
N SER A 272 -8.01 -13.91 -4.08
CA SER A 272 -9.39 -13.48 -4.36
C SER A 272 -10.09 -12.92 -3.11
N GLU A 273 -9.74 -13.43 -1.93
CA GLU A 273 -10.22 -12.89 -0.65
C GLU A 273 -9.82 -11.43 -0.49
N PHE A 274 -8.53 -11.11 -0.68
CA PHE A 274 -8.05 -9.73 -0.63
C PHE A 274 -8.71 -8.86 -1.69
N GLU A 275 -8.83 -9.33 -2.94
CA GLU A 275 -9.45 -8.55 -4.01
C GLU A 275 -10.89 -8.16 -3.70
N LEU A 276 -11.70 -9.10 -3.22
CA LEU A 276 -13.09 -8.84 -2.84
C LEU A 276 -13.18 -7.91 -1.63
N ALA A 277 -12.33 -8.12 -0.62
CA ALA A 277 -12.28 -7.27 0.56
C ALA A 277 -11.83 -5.84 0.22
N PHE A 278 -10.88 -5.67 -0.69
CA PHE A 278 -10.40 -4.37 -1.18
C PHE A 278 -11.46 -3.65 -2.03
N GLN A 279 -12.14 -4.37 -2.92
CA GLN A 279 -13.25 -3.80 -3.70
C GLN A 279 -14.42 -3.38 -2.81
N HIS A 280 -14.71 -4.15 -1.75
CA HIS A 280 -15.72 -3.75 -0.78
C HIS A 280 -15.28 -2.49 -0.03
N TYR A 281 -14.04 -2.47 0.49
CA TYR A 281 -13.49 -1.32 1.21
C TYR A 281 -13.56 -0.03 0.38
N THR A 282 -13.07 -0.05 -0.85
CA THR A 282 -13.03 1.12 -1.75
C THR A 282 -14.40 1.58 -2.28
N LYS A 283 -15.43 0.74 -2.19
CA LYS A 283 -16.82 1.15 -2.51
C LYS A 283 -17.52 1.80 -1.32
N THR A 284 -17.10 1.44 -0.11
CA THR A 284 -17.74 1.88 1.13
C THR A 284 -17.05 3.11 1.72
N TYR A 285 -15.73 3.21 1.58
CA TYR A 285 -14.87 4.22 2.19
C TYR A 285 -14.01 4.94 1.15
#